data_AF-A0A7V0T6V1-F1
#
_entry.id   AF-A0A7V0T6V1-F1
#
_cell.length_a   1.000
_cell.length_b   1.000
_cell.length_c   1.000
_cell.angle_alpha   90.00
_cell.angle_beta   90.00
_cell.angle_gamma   90.00
#
_symmetry.space_group_name_H-M   'P 1'
#
loop_
_entity.id
_entity.type
_entity.pdbx_description
1 polymer ?
#
loop_
_entity_poly.entity_id
_entity_poly.type
_entity_poly.pdbx_seq_one_letter_code
_entity_poly.pdbx_strand_id
1 'polypeptide(L)'
;MFGISGAVISAVDLIRGLGVYVGLDVIEVEGATGLIDTNYEGKADACLAALADHDFVFVHVEATDEAGHARDVKQKILGIEYLDSRLIARVMAGLEERSIAARVALLPDHLTPVERGNHVHGPVPVAIAGPGLAPDSVSVYDEDSVITGALGLLHGDEFIRTLLSR
;
A
#
# COMPACT_ATOMS: atom_id res chain seq x y z
N MET A 1 -10.64 13.73 12.26
CA MET A 1 -9.69 13.66 11.12
C MET A 1 -8.37 14.27 11.55
N PHE A 2 -7.26 13.75 11.04
CA PHE A 2 -5.89 14.14 11.43
C PHE A 2 -5.47 15.55 10.98
N GLY A 3 -6.38 16.32 10.36
CA GLY A 3 -6.11 17.69 9.91
C GLY A 3 -5.21 17.76 8.69
N ILE A 4 -5.17 16.68 7.90
CA ILE A 4 -4.34 16.53 6.70
C ILE A 4 -5.23 16.41 5.46
N SER A 5 -4.79 16.95 4.33
CA SER A 5 -5.41 16.66 3.02
C SER A 5 -4.90 15.31 2.50
N GLY A 6 -5.67 14.67 1.63
CA GLY A 6 -5.17 13.45 1.02
C GLY A 6 -5.94 12.97 -0.19
N ALA A 7 -5.34 12.01 -0.89
CA ALA A 7 -5.90 11.42 -2.10
C ALA A 7 -5.94 9.88 -2.03
N VAL A 8 -6.85 9.28 -2.79
CA VAL A 8 -6.96 7.84 -3.00
C VAL A 8 -6.80 7.50 -4.49
N ILE A 9 -5.93 6.53 -4.77
CA ILE A 9 -5.71 5.97 -6.11
C ILE A 9 -6.11 4.49 -6.04
N SER A 10 -7.25 4.13 -6.66
CA SER A 10 -7.73 2.76 -6.69
C SER A 10 -8.55 2.47 -7.94
N ALA A 11 -8.47 1.22 -8.43
CA ALA A 11 -9.37 0.71 -9.46
C ALA A 11 -10.74 0.31 -8.88
N VAL A 12 -10.81 0.00 -7.58
CA VAL A 12 -11.99 -0.60 -6.94
C VAL A 12 -12.92 0.48 -6.42
N ASP A 13 -14.20 0.44 -6.84
CA ASP A 13 -15.22 1.42 -6.48
C ASP A 13 -15.46 1.51 -4.96
N LEU A 14 -15.44 0.36 -4.27
CA LEU A 14 -15.58 0.31 -2.80
C LEU A 14 -14.50 1.15 -2.11
N ILE A 15 -13.24 0.97 -2.50
CA ILE A 15 -12.10 1.69 -1.93
C ILE A 15 -12.18 3.18 -2.26
N ARG A 16 -12.58 3.55 -3.49
CA ARG A 16 -12.83 4.96 -3.87
C ARG A 16 -13.93 5.57 -3.01
N GLY A 17 -15.03 4.86 -2.80
CA GLY A 17 -16.15 5.29 -1.97
C GLY A 17 -15.75 5.51 -0.50
N LEU A 18 -14.92 4.62 0.05
CA LEU A 18 -14.37 4.79 1.40
C LEU A 18 -13.45 6.02 1.49
N GLY A 19 -12.61 6.25 0.47
CA GLY A 19 -11.79 7.45 0.37
C GLY A 19 -12.63 8.73 0.37
N VAL A 20 -13.66 8.81 -0.46
CA VAL A 20 -14.62 9.94 -0.48
C VAL A 20 -15.28 10.11 0.88
N TYR A 21 -15.71 9.02 1.52
CA TYR A 21 -16.36 9.06 2.83
C TYR A 21 -15.46 9.66 3.91
N VAL A 22 -14.14 9.43 3.82
CA VAL A 22 -13.14 10.01 4.73
C VAL A 22 -12.47 11.27 4.16
N GLY A 23 -13.05 11.88 3.13
CA GLY A 23 -12.62 13.19 2.61
C GLY A 23 -11.34 13.18 1.78
N LEU A 24 -10.97 12.04 1.19
CA LEU A 24 -9.86 11.95 0.23
C LEU A 24 -10.33 12.28 -1.19
N ASP A 25 -9.50 12.99 -1.93
CA ASP A 25 -9.70 13.24 -3.35
C ASP A 25 -9.44 11.96 -4.16
N VAL A 26 -10.36 11.61 -5.06
CA VAL A 26 -10.22 10.43 -5.91
C VAL A 26 -9.39 10.77 -7.13
N ILE A 27 -8.27 10.07 -7.30
CA ILE A 27 -7.41 10.18 -8.48
C ILE A 27 -7.60 8.93 -9.33
N GLU A 28 -8.18 9.11 -10.51
CA GLU A 28 -8.37 8.05 -11.48
C GLU A 28 -7.13 7.92 -12.38
N VAL A 29 -6.69 6.68 -12.58
CA VAL A 29 -5.52 6.36 -13.41
C VAL A 29 -5.99 5.55 -14.60
N GLU A 30 -5.72 6.05 -15.81
CA GLU A 30 -6.01 5.34 -17.05
C GLU A 30 -5.32 3.96 -17.05
N GLY A 31 -6.08 2.91 -17.37
CA GLY A 31 -5.57 1.53 -17.35
C GLY A 31 -5.45 0.91 -15.96
N ALA A 32 -5.95 1.54 -14.90
CA ALA A 32 -6.07 0.89 -13.60
C ALA A 32 -7.23 -0.12 -13.59
N THR A 33 -6.97 -1.37 -13.96
CA THR A 33 -7.99 -2.42 -14.12
C THR A 33 -8.36 -3.13 -12.82
N GLY A 34 -7.49 -3.11 -11.81
CA GLY A 34 -7.63 -3.93 -10.61
C GLY A 34 -7.13 -5.38 -10.78
N LEU A 35 -6.76 -5.78 -12.00
CA LEU A 35 -6.23 -7.11 -12.30
C LEU A 35 -4.70 -7.06 -12.48
N ILE A 36 -4.10 -8.20 -12.81
CA ILE A 36 -2.64 -8.33 -12.97
C ILE A 36 -2.07 -7.36 -14.02
N ASP A 37 -2.87 -6.97 -15.01
CA ASP A 37 -2.53 -6.04 -16.08
C ASP A 37 -2.77 -4.56 -15.73
N THR A 38 -3.13 -4.25 -14.49
CA THR A 38 -3.34 -2.87 -14.03
C THR A 38 -2.12 -1.99 -14.30
N ASN A 39 -2.35 -0.70 -14.53
CA ASN A 39 -1.29 0.28 -14.74
C ASN A 39 -0.58 0.66 -13.42
N TYR A 40 0.38 -0.16 -12.99
CA TYR A 40 1.19 0.08 -11.77
C TYR A 40 1.99 1.38 -11.86
N GLU A 41 2.61 1.63 -13.02
CA GLU A 41 3.43 2.80 -13.29
C GLU A 41 2.61 4.09 -13.22
N GLY A 42 1.43 4.11 -13.84
CA GLY A 42 0.51 5.24 -13.79
C GLY A 42 0.03 5.53 -12.36
N LYS A 43 -0.20 4.50 -11.54
CA LYS A 43 -0.53 4.69 -10.11
C LYS A 43 0.64 5.30 -9.34
N ALA A 44 1.87 4.86 -9.60
CA ALA A 44 3.06 5.43 -8.99
C ALA A 44 3.28 6.90 -9.39
N ASP A 45 3.12 7.22 -10.68
CA ASP A 45 3.27 8.58 -11.19
C ASP A 45 2.19 9.52 -10.62
N ALA A 46 0.94 9.04 -10.57
CA ALA A 46 -0.16 9.77 -9.95
C ALA A 46 0.08 10.02 -8.46
N CYS A 47 0.65 9.05 -7.74
CA CYS A 47 1.03 9.21 -6.34
C CYS A 47 2.07 10.32 -6.16
N LEU A 48 3.16 10.28 -6.94
CA LEU A 48 4.21 11.29 -6.89
C LEU A 48 3.72 12.69 -7.28
N ALA A 49 2.77 12.78 -8.21
CA ALA A 49 2.16 14.05 -8.59
C ALA A 49 1.26 14.61 -7.48
N ALA A 50 0.44 13.76 -6.85
CA ALA A 50 -0.47 14.16 -5.78
C ALA A 50 0.26 14.64 -4.51
N LEU A 51 1.47 14.14 -4.24
CA LEU A 51 2.30 14.62 -3.13
C LEU A 51 2.77 16.08 -3.29
N ALA A 52 2.51 16.74 -4.42
CA ALA A 52 2.80 18.17 -4.59
C ALA A 52 1.83 19.08 -3.82
N ASP A 53 0.60 18.63 -3.58
CA ASP A 53 -0.48 19.40 -2.97
C ASP A 53 -1.30 18.63 -1.92
N HIS A 54 -0.99 17.36 -1.68
CA HIS A 54 -1.59 16.53 -0.65
C HIS A 54 -0.59 16.10 0.42
N ASP A 55 -1.03 16.06 1.68
CA ASP A 55 -0.22 15.58 2.80
C ASP A 55 -0.15 14.04 2.85
N PHE A 56 -1.13 13.35 2.26
CA PHE A 56 -1.28 11.89 2.31
C PHE A 56 -1.81 11.33 0.99
N VAL A 57 -1.24 10.21 0.54
CA VAL A 57 -1.73 9.51 -0.65
C VAL A 57 -1.86 8.02 -0.34
N PHE A 58 -3.06 7.48 -0.54
CA PHE A 58 -3.33 6.05 -0.42
C PHE A 58 -3.38 5.41 -1.81
N VAL A 59 -2.43 4.52 -2.10
CA VAL A 59 -2.35 3.80 -3.38
C VAL A 59 -2.76 2.36 -3.17
N HIS A 60 -3.77 1.91 -3.92
CA HIS A 60 -4.38 0.59 -3.76
C HIS A 60 -4.12 -0.31 -4.99
N VAL A 61 -3.82 -1.58 -4.74
CA VAL A 61 -3.63 -2.63 -5.75
C VAL A 61 -4.44 -3.86 -5.35
N GLU A 62 -5.41 -4.21 -6.19
CA GLU A 62 -6.35 -5.32 -5.98
C GLU A 62 -5.81 -6.68 -6.51
N ALA A 63 -4.89 -6.64 -7.48
CA ALA A 63 -4.49 -7.79 -8.28
C ALA A 63 -4.00 -9.01 -7.46
N THR A 64 -3.37 -8.77 -6.31
CA THR A 64 -2.86 -9.82 -5.41
C THR A 64 -3.97 -10.53 -4.64
N ASP A 65 -5.08 -9.84 -4.37
CA ASP A 65 -6.26 -10.40 -3.73
C ASP A 65 -7.06 -11.27 -4.70
N GLU A 66 -7.32 -10.76 -5.90
CA GLU A 66 -7.97 -11.50 -7.00
C GLU A 66 -7.23 -12.80 -7.33
N ALA A 67 -5.90 -12.78 -7.34
CA ALA A 67 -5.09 -14.00 -7.50
C ALA A 67 -5.24 -14.97 -6.31
N GLY A 68 -5.37 -14.44 -5.09
CA GLY A 68 -5.71 -15.20 -3.90
C GLY A 68 -7.05 -15.91 -4.04
N HIS A 69 -8.11 -15.19 -4.41
CA HIS A 69 -9.45 -15.73 -4.66
C HIS A 69 -9.49 -16.77 -5.77
N ALA A 70 -8.78 -16.53 -6.88
CA ALA A 70 -8.64 -17.46 -7.99
C ALA A 70 -7.82 -18.72 -7.63
N ARG A 71 -7.20 -18.74 -6.45
CA ARG A 71 -6.29 -19.78 -5.98
C ARG A 71 -5.08 -19.99 -6.91
N ASP A 72 -4.62 -18.92 -7.54
CA ASP A 72 -3.50 -18.95 -8.46
C ASP A 72 -2.23 -18.46 -7.77
N VAL A 73 -1.42 -19.40 -7.29
CA VAL A 73 -0.13 -19.11 -6.64
C VAL A 73 0.81 -18.33 -7.58
N LYS A 74 0.85 -18.68 -8.87
CA LYS A 74 1.78 -18.07 -9.81
C LYS A 74 1.40 -16.62 -10.07
N GLN A 75 0.12 -16.36 -10.28
CA GLN A 75 -0.38 -15.00 -10.47
C GLN A 75 -0.24 -14.17 -9.20
N LYS A 76 -0.41 -14.77 -8.01
CA LYS A 76 -0.20 -14.06 -6.73
C LYS A 76 1.25 -13.64 -6.54
N ILE A 77 2.20 -14.53 -6.80
CA ILE A 77 3.64 -14.21 -6.77
C ILE A 77 3.95 -13.11 -7.78
N LEU A 78 3.49 -13.25 -9.03
CA LEU A 78 3.71 -12.24 -10.07
C LEU A 78 3.13 -10.86 -9.69
N GLY A 79 1.95 -10.83 -9.06
CA GLY A 79 1.33 -9.61 -8.59
C GLY A 79 2.16 -8.91 -7.51
N ILE A 80 2.77 -9.67 -6.59
CA ILE A 80 3.68 -9.13 -5.57
C ILE A 80 4.96 -8.60 -6.23
N GLU A 81 5.55 -9.34 -7.16
CA GLU A 81 6.76 -8.91 -7.91
C GLU A 81 6.49 -7.64 -8.74
N TYR A 82 5.30 -7.52 -9.35
CA TYR A 82 4.89 -6.32 -10.09
C TYR A 82 4.63 -5.14 -9.16
N LEU A 83 3.99 -5.37 -8.01
CA LEU A 83 3.82 -4.33 -6.98
C LEU A 83 5.19 -3.78 -6.56
N ASP A 84 6.15 -4.65 -6.25
CA ASP A 84 7.49 -4.26 -5.83
C ASP A 84 8.25 -3.50 -6.93
N SER A 85 8.40 -4.12 -8.11
CA SER A 85 9.26 -3.60 -9.17
C SER A 85 8.65 -2.44 -9.98
N ARG A 86 7.33 -2.39 -10.15
CA ARG A 86 6.66 -1.44 -11.05
C ARG A 86 6.00 -0.27 -10.32
N LEU A 87 5.63 -0.47 -9.04
CA LEU A 87 4.97 0.56 -8.22
C LEU A 87 5.89 1.04 -7.10
N ILE A 88 6.27 0.16 -6.16
CA ILE A 88 7.01 0.56 -4.95
C ILE A 88 8.37 1.14 -5.33
N ALA A 89 9.17 0.41 -6.12
CA ALA A 89 10.48 0.89 -6.57
C ALA A 89 10.40 2.24 -7.29
N ARG A 90 9.35 2.45 -8.10
CA ARG A 90 9.11 3.70 -8.83
C ARG A 90 8.74 4.86 -7.90
N VAL A 91 7.87 4.64 -6.91
CA VAL A 91 7.54 5.64 -5.89
C VAL A 91 8.80 6.00 -5.10
N MET A 92 9.54 5.01 -4.61
CA MET A 92 10.75 5.24 -3.81
C MET A 92 11.80 6.05 -4.58
N ALA A 93 12.09 5.67 -5.83
CA ALA A 93 13.02 6.40 -6.70
C ALA A 93 12.51 7.83 -6.98
N GLY A 94 11.22 8.01 -7.22
CA GLY A 94 10.63 9.32 -7.46
C GLY A 94 10.64 10.24 -6.25
N LEU A 95 10.47 9.70 -5.03
CA LEU A 95 10.61 10.47 -3.79
C LEU A 95 12.05 10.97 -3.62
N GLU A 96 13.03 10.11 -3.88
CA GLU A 96 14.45 10.46 -3.81
C GLU A 96 14.82 11.51 -4.88
N GLU A 97 14.49 11.27 -6.15
CA GLU A 97 14.78 12.18 -7.26
C GLU A 97 14.20 13.58 -7.04
N ARG A 98 12.98 13.64 -6.49
CA ARG A 98 12.27 14.90 -6.21
C ARG A 98 12.58 15.50 -4.85
N SER A 99 13.44 14.84 -4.05
CA SER A 99 13.77 15.24 -2.68
C SER A 99 12.53 15.45 -1.79
N ILE A 100 11.52 14.60 -1.93
CA ILE A 100 10.29 14.64 -1.14
C ILE A 100 10.51 13.86 0.15
N ALA A 101 10.50 14.57 1.28
CA ALA A 101 10.58 13.95 2.61
C ALA A 101 9.24 13.33 3.01
N ALA A 102 8.98 12.09 2.56
CA ALA A 102 7.76 11.35 2.86
C ALA A 102 8.03 10.08 3.67
N ARG A 103 7.06 9.67 4.49
CA ARG A 103 7.00 8.32 5.06
C ARG A 103 6.15 7.45 4.14
N VAL A 104 6.62 6.24 3.88
CA VAL A 104 5.95 5.22 3.07
C VAL A 104 5.60 4.06 3.99
N ALA A 105 4.35 3.61 3.92
CA ALA A 105 3.89 2.41 4.60
C ALA A 105 3.40 1.37 3.59
N LEU A 106 3.69 0.11 3.86
CA LEU A 106 3.28 -1.04 3.06
C LEU A 106 2.59 -2.08 3.95
N LEU A 107 1.37 -2.44 3.56
CA LEU A 107 0.58 -3.51 4.18
C LEU A 107 -0.57 -3.91 3.24
N PRO A 108 -0.97 -5.19 3.23
CA PRO A 108 -2.30 -5.57 2.76
C PRO A 108 -3.35 -5.18 3.82
N ASP A 109 -4.60 -5.04 3.40
CA ASP A 109 -5.74 -4.78 4.30
C ASP A 109 -6.29 -6.05 4.95
N HIS A 110 -6.14 -7.21 4.30
CA HIS A 110 -6.47 -8.52 4.86
C HIS A 110 -5.64 -9.68 4.29
N LEU A 111 -5.82 -10.86 4.88
CA LEU A 111 -5.24 -12.12 4.40
C LEU A 111 -6.18 -12.82 3.43
N THR A 112 -5.66 -13.19 2.27
CA THR A 112 -6.36 -14.05 1.29
C THR A 112 -5.47 -15.22 0.88
N PRO A 113 -5.34 -16.27 1.71
CA PRO A 113 -4.47 -17.41 1.44
C PRO A 113 -4.97 -18.17 0.20
N VAL A 114 -4.05 -18.48 -0.71
CA VAL A 114 -4.35 -19.20 -1.98
C VAL A 114 -5.02 -20.54 -1.73
N GLU A 115 -4.61 -21.27 -0.68
CA GLU A 115 -5.24 -22.55 -0.31
C GLU A 115 -6.74 -22.41 -0.01
N ARG A 116 -7.13 -21.29 0.61
CA ARG A 116 -8.53 -21.02 1.01
C ARG A 116 -9.31 -20.37 -0.12
N GLY A 117 -8.69 -19.47 -0.87
CA GLY A 117 -9.33 -18.68 -1.93
C GLY A 117 -10.40 -17.71 -1.42
N ASN A 118 -10.33 -17.33 -0.14
CA ASN A 118 -11.25 -16.41 0.52
C ASN A 118 -10.50 -15.67 1.62
N HIS A 119 -11.08 -14.55 2.06
CA HIS A 119 -10.54 -13.77 3.17
C HIS A 119 -10.53 -14.60 4.45
N VAL A 120 -9.46 -14.50 5.23
CA VAL A 120 -9.36 -15.07 6.56
C VAL A 120 -8.96 -14.00 7.57
N HIS A 121 -9.32 -14.23 8.84
CA HIS A 121 -8.86 -13.39 9.93
C HIS A 121 -7.42 -13.71 10.29
N GLY A 122 -6.63 -12.67 10.58
CA GLY A 122 -5.27 -12.78 11.08
C GLY A 122 -4.53 -11.45 10.95
N PRO A 123 -3.35 -11.32 11.57
CA PRO A 123 -2.48 -10.17 11.37
C PRO A 123 -1.91 -10.15 9.95
N VAL A 124 -1.60 -8.96 9.47
CA VAL A 124 -0.95 -8.72 8.17
C VAL A 124 0.44 -8.10 8.40
N PRO A 125 1.42 -8.35 7.51
CA PRO A 125 2.73 -7.73 7.62
C PRO A 125 2.63 -6.22 7.39
N VAL A 126 3.39 -5.43 8.16
CA VAL A 126 3.46 -3.97 8.05
C VAL A 126 4.91 -3.53 8.01
N ALA A 127 5.23 -2.62 7.10
CA ALA A 127 6.50 -1.88 7.10
C ALA A 127 6.24 -0.38 7.01
N ILE A 128 7.05 0.41 7.69
CA ILE A 128 7.05 1.88 7.58
C ILE A 128 8.50 2.33 7.40
N ALA A 129 8.78 3.09 6.35
CA ALA A 129 10.08 3.66 6.06
C ALA A 129 9.96 5.17 5.83
N GLY A 130 10.98 5.94 6.21
CA GLY A 130 11.03 7.37 5.92
C GLY A 130 11.72 8.21 7.00
N PRO A 131 11.67 9.54 6.86
CA PRO A 131 12.37 10.47 7.75
C PRO A 131 11.96 10.33 9.21
N GLY A 132 12.95 10.41 10.10
CA GLY A 132 12.76 10.36 11.55
C GLY A 132 12.52 8.97 12.14
N LEU A 133 12.55 7.92 11.33
CA LEU A 133 12.41 6.54 11.79
C LEU A 133 13.78 5.87 11.93
N ALA A 134 13.99 5.16 13.04
CA ALA A 134 15.14 4.29 13.20
C ALA A 134 14.82 2.91 12.60
N PRO A 135 15.67 2.36 11.71
CA PRO A 135 15.47 1.01 11.20
C PRO A 135 15.67 0.00 12.33
N ASP A 136 14.87 -1.08 12.30
CA ASP A 136 15.09 -2.25 13.15
C ASP A 136 16.01 -3.27 12.45
N SER A 137 16.07 -4.50 12.97
CA SER A 137 16.92 -5.56 12.41
C SER A 137 16.27 -6.34 11.26
N VAL A 138 15.01 -6.09 10.91
CA VAL A 138 14.30 -6.83 9.88
C VAL A 138 14.78 -6.37 8.50
N SER A 139 15.24 -7.31 7.68
CA SER A 139 15.79 -7.03 6.34
C SER A 139 14.96 -7.59 5.20
N VAL A 140 13.90 -8.35 5.50
CA VAL A 140 13.00 -8.99 4.52
C VAL A 140 11.56 -8.74 4.93
N TYR A 141 10.71 -8.42 3.97
CA TYR A 141 9.29 -8.21 4.17
C TYR A 141 8.51 -9.47 3.77
N ASP A 142 8.16 -10.27 4.77
CA ASP A 142 7.28 -11.44 4.68
C ASP A 142 6.60 -11.66 6.04
N GLU A 143 5.61 -12.55 6.09
CA GLU A 143 4.79 -12.79 7.29
C GLU A 143 5.60 -13.29 8.51
N ASP A 144 6.73 -13.98 8.31
CA ASP A 144 7.53 -14.56 9.38
C ASP A 144 8.57 -13.55 9.93
N SER A 145 9.27 -12.85 9.03
CA SER A 145 10.36 -11.93 9.34
C SER A 145 9.87 -10.71 10.14
N VAL A 146 8.70 -10.17 9.78
CA VAL A 146 8.12 -8.98 10.43
C VAL A 146 7.70 -9.21 11.88
N ILE A 147 7.56 -10.46 12.33
CA ILE A 147 7.18 -10.80 13.72
C ILE A 147 8.19 -10.23 14.72
N THR A 148 9.46 -10.11 14.31
CA THR A 148 10.53 -9.55 15.14
C THR A 148 10.72 -8.04 14.97
N GLY A 149 9.87 -7.40 14.15
CA GLY A 149 9.93 -5.97 13.86
C GLY A 149 9.56 -5.10 15.06
N ALA A 150 10.13 -3.89 15.10
CA ALA A 150 9.98 -2.96 16.23
C ALA A 150 8.57 -2.38 16.37
N LEU A 151 7.74 -2.45 15.33
CA LEU A 151 6.34 -2.01 15.37
C LEU A 151 5.46 -2.90 16.27
N GLY A 152 5.86 -4.16 16.48
CA GLY A 152 5.05 -5.13 17.20
C GLY A 152 3.69 -5.40 16.53
N LEU A 153 2.72 -5.86 17.31
CA LEU A 153 1.36 -6.11 16.83
C LEU A 153 0.46 -4.89 17.06
N LEU A 154 0.09 -4.22 15.98
CA LEU A 154 -0.79 -3.05 15.97
C LEU A 154 -2.26 -3.45 15.79
N HIS A 155 -3.17 -2.74 16.46
CA HIS A 155 -4.62 -2.99 16.43
C HIS A 155 -5.41 -1.73 16.07
N GLY A 156 -6.48 -1.90 15.30
CA GLY A 156 -7.42 -0.81 14.99
C GLY A 156 -6.73 0.40 14.35
N ASP A 157 -6.85 1.57 15.00
CA ASP A 157 -6.29 2.82 14.51
C ASP A 157 -4.84 3.08 14.95
N GLU A 158 -4.19 2.14 15.66
CA GLU A 158 -2.79 2.25 16.08
C GLU A 158 -1.84 2.38 14.89
N PHE A 159 -2.13 1.69 13.79
CA PHE A 159 -1.33 1.78 12.56
C PHE A 159 -1.29 3.20 12.01
N ILE A 160 -2.46 3.79 11.76
CA ILE A 160 -2.52 5.12 11.13
C ILE A 160 -2.00 6.21 12.08
N ARG A 161 -2.18 6.04 13.40
CA ARG A 161 -1.59 6.93 14.41
C ARG A 161 -0.07 6.84 14.41
N THR A 162 0.48 5.63 14.31
CA THR A 162 1.93 5.42 14.24
C THR A 162 2.50 6.08 12.99
N LEU A 163 1.90 5.84 11.81
CA LEU A 163 2.33 6.44 10.54
C LEU A 163 2.34 7.97 10.57
N LEU A 164 1.26 8.57 11.08
CA LEU A 164 1.06 10.03 11.07
C LEU A 164 1.59 10.74 12.32
N SER A 165 2.12 10.01 13.31
CA SER A 165 2.75 10.61 14.49
C SER A 165 3.95 11.48 14.07
N ARG A 166 4.24 12.56 14.79
CA ARG A 166 5.41 13.40 14.45
C ARG A 166 6.69 12.75 14.94
#